data_AF-A0A3N5V7U3-F1
#
_entry.id   AF-A0A3N5V7U3-F1
#
_cell.length_a   1.000
_cell.length_b   1.000
_cell.length_c   1.000
_cell.angle_alpha   90.00
_cell.angle_beta   90.00
_cell.angle_gamma   90.00
#
_symmetry.space_group_name_H-M   'P 1'
#
loop_
_entity.id
_entity.type
_entity.pdbx_description
1 polymer ?
#
loop_
_entity_poly.entity_id
_entity_poly.type
_entity_poly.pdbx_seq_one_letter_code
_entity_poly.pdbx_strand_id
1 'polypeptide(L)'
;MKQLKEKAALSEKIKEDEIKTNMTKIDDKEILLKYLYDRGDEVLRLADSQFPVQTRIIVKRIVELIKSGEIDSLISGGELLAIFRSVGLRIRVDTNIRIEDHGKYISFGEKLKEGI
;
A
#
# COMPACT_ATOMS: atom_id res chain seq x y z
N MET A 1 46.18 3.51 2.09
CA MET A 1 45.51 4.09 0.89
C MET A 1 44.70 3.06 0.09
N LYS A 2 45.23 1.86 -0.21
CA LYS A 2 44.56 0.87 -1.08
C LYS A 2 43.24 0.29 -0.51
N GLN A 3 43.19 0.02 0.80
CA GLN A 3 42.02 -0.55 1.48
C GLN A 3 40.81 0.40 1.61
N LEU A 4 41.03 1.72 1.61
CA LEU A 4 39.94 2.72 1.68
C LEU A 4 39.22 2.87 0.33
N LYS A 5 39.95 2.77 -0.78
CA LYS A 5 39.37 2.81 -2.14
C LYS A 5 38.54 1.56 -2.45
N GLU A 6 38.97 0.40 -1.97
CA GLU A 6 38.24 -0.87 -2.14
C GLU A 6 36.90 -0.88 -1.42
N LYS A 7 36.85 -0.36 -0.17
CA LYS A 7 35.59 -0.26 0.60
C LYS A 7 34.61 0.73 -0.01
N ALA A 8 35.09 1.86 -0.54
CA ALA A 8 34.25 2.85 -1.22
C ALA A 8 33.64 2.27 -2.52
N ALA A 9 34.46 1.61 -3.34
CA ALA A 9 34.01 0.98 -4.58
C ALA A 9 33.00 -0.17 -4.35
N LEU A 10 33.13 -0.92 -3.25
CA LEU A 10 32.17 -1.95 -2.89
C LEU A 10 30.83 -1.33 -2.45
N SER A 11 30.87 -0.22 -1.70
CA SER A 11 29.67 0.49 -1.26
C SER A 11 28.95 1.20 -2.42
N GLU A 12 29.68 1.68 -3.42
CA GLU A 12 29.12 2.24 -4.66
C GLU A 12 28.51 1.16 -5.54
N LYS A 13 29.14 -0.01 -5.66
CA LYS A 13 28.54 -1.17 -6.35
C LYS A 13 27.28 -1.67 -5.67
N ILE A 14 27.24 -1.75 -4.35
CA ILE A 14 26.03 -2.12 -3.60
C ILE A 14 24.90 -1.11 -3.86
N LYS A 15 25.20 0.20 -3.83
CA LYS A 15 24.21 1.24 -4.16
C LYS A 15 23.77 1.18 -5.62
N GLU A 16 24.69 0.96 -6.56
CA GLU A 16 24.34 0.79 -7.97
C GLU A 16 23.52 -0.47 -8.23
N ASP A 17 23.83 -1.59 -7.56
CA ASP A 17 23.08 -2.84 -7.68
C ASP A 17 21.71 -2.72 -7.01
N GLU A 18 21.59 -2.01 -5.88
CA GLU A 18 20.30 -1.63 -5.28
C GLU A 18 19.47 -0.74 -6.22
N ILE A 19 20.09 0.26 -6.85
CA ILE A 19 19.42 1.16 -7.79
C ILE A 19 19.03 0.43 -9.09
N LYS A 20 19.91 -0.41 -9.64
CA LYS A 20 19.66 -1.19 -10.87
C LYS A 20 18.63 -2.31 -10.66
N THR A 21 18.61 -2.93 -9.48
CA THR A 21 17.56 -3.90 -9.09
C THR A 21 16.19 -3.22 -8.95
N ASN A 22 16.16 -1.95 -8.53
CA ASN A 22 14.93 -1.14 -8.48
C ASN A 22 14.46 -0.65 -9.86
N MET A 23 15.32 -0.57 -10.88
CA MET A 23 14.98 0.03 -12.19
C MET A 23 14.60 -0.95 -13.30
N THR A 24 14.81 -2.26 -13.12
CA THR A 24 14.64 -3.26 -14.21
C THR A 24 13.57 -4.33 -13.95
N LYS A 25 12.89 -4.29 -12.81
CA LYS A 25 11.69 -5.09 -12.54
C LYS A 25 10.48 -4.17 -12.66
N ILE A 26 9.41 -4.66 -13.29
CA ILE A 26 8.07 -4.07 -13.16
C ILE A 26 7.87 -3.73 -11.68
N ASP A 27 7.56 -2.47 -11.36
CA ASP A 27 7.45 -2.01 -9.97
C ASP A 27 6.42 -2.91 -9.26
N ASP A 28 6.78 -3.45 -8.10
CA ASP A 28 5.88 -4.34 -7.35
C ASP A 28 4.56 -3.59 -7.03
N LYS A 29 4.60 -2.26 -6.89
CA LYS A 29 3.37 -1.44 -6.78
C LYS A 29 2.51 -1.50 -8.04
N GLU A 30 3.09 -1.40 -9.23
CA GLU A 30 2.35 -1.50 -10.50
C GLU A 30 1.71 -2.87 -10.69
N ILE A 31 2.38 -3.94 -10.23
CA ILE A 31 1.81 -5.29 -10.25
C ILE A 31 0.62 -5.35 -9.29
N LEU A 32 0.81 -4.91 -8.05
CA LEU A 32 -0.26 -4.93 -7.04
C LEU A 32 -1.46 -4.10 -7.47
N LEU A 33 -1.25 -2.92 -8.08
CA LEU A 33 -2.33 -2.05 -8.56
C LEU A 33 -3.28 -2.77 -9.54
N LYS A 34 -2.79 -3.72 -10.34
CA LYS A 34 -3.63 -4.51 -11.26
C LYS A 34 -4.53 -5.51 -10.54
N TYR A 35 -4.20 -5.85 -9.30
CA TYR A 35 -4.96 -6.76 -8.44
C TYR A 35 -5.85 -6.03 -7.44
N LEU A 36 -5.86 -4.68 -7.43
CA LEU A 36 -6.67 -3.90 -6.51
C LEU A 36 -7.98 -3.44 -7.16
N TYR A 37 -9.07 -3.49 -6.39
CA TYR A 37 -10.36 -2.92 -6.77
C TYR A 37 -11.00 -2.11 -5.62
N ASP A 38 -12.18 -1.54 -5.87
CA ASP A 38 -12.84 -0.56 -5.00
C ASP A 38 -11.92 0.65 -4.70
N ARG A 39 -11.64 0.91 -3.43
CA ARG A 39 -10.72 1.98 -2.97
C ARG A 39 -9.30 1.45 -2.68
N GLY A 40 -8.90 0.35 -3.32
CA GLY A 40 -7.61 -0.30 -3.06
C GLY A 40 -6.40 0.59 -3.38
N ASP A 41 -6.46 1.33 -4.48
CA ASP A 41 -5.43 2.30 -4.88
C ASP A 41 -5.27 3.43 -3.83
N GLU A 42 -6.38 3.91 -3.28
CA GLU A 42 -6.39 4.92 -2.22
C GLU A 42 -5.75 4.38 -0.96
N VAL A 43 -6.12 3.17 -0.52
CA VAL A 43 -5.54 2.53 0.67
C VAL A 43 -4.04 2.33 0.49
N LEU A 44 -3.59 1.84 -0.68
CA LEU A 44 -2.17 1.64 -0.97
C LEU A 44 -1.38 2.97 -0.90
N ARG A 45 -1.92 4.02 -1.50
CA ARG A 45 -1.31 5.36 -1.48
C ARG A 45 -1.25 5.97 -0.08
N LEU A 46 -2.31 5.81 0.71
CA LEU A 46 -2.33 6.26 2.11
C LEU A 46 -1.35 5.47 2.97
N ALA A 47 -1.23 4.16 2.74
CA ALA A 47 -0.26 3.32 3.42
C ALA A 47 1.18 3.70 3.08
N ASP A 48 1.46 3.99 1.81
CA ASP A 48 2.78 4.43 1.35
C ASP A 48 3.16 5.80 1.91
N SER A 49 2.18 6.71 2.03
CA SER A 49 2.37 8.04 2.64
C SER A 49 2.63 7.95 4.16
N GLN A 50 1.87 7.10 4.88
CA GLN A 50 1.95 7.02 6.34
C GLN A 50 3.06 6.08 6.84
N PHE A 51 3.34 5.00 6.11
CA PHE A 51 4.27 3.94 6.50
C PHE A 51 5.10 3.43 5.29
N PRO A 52 5.93 4.29 4.66
CA PRO A 52 6.58 3.99 3.37
C PRO A 52 7.46 2.74 3.39
N VAL A 53 8.24 2.54 4.48
CA VAL A 53 9.17 1.41 4.60
C VAL A 53 8.39 0.10 4.77
N GLN A 54 7.41 0.09 5.66
CA GLN A 54 6.62 -1.10 5.96
C GLN A 54 5.71 -1.47 4.78
N THR A 55 5.10 -0.47 4.14
CA THR A 55 4.28 -0.66 2.93
C THR A 55 5.10 -1.31 1.83
N ARG A 56 6.34 -0.87 1.58
CA ARG A 56 7.20 -1.50 0.57
C ARG A 56 7.45 -2.99 0.83
N ILE A 57 7.69 -3.38 2.08
CA ILE A 57 7.93 -4.78 2.46
C ILE A 57 6.66 -5.61 2.23
N ILE A 58 5.50 -5.10 2.64
CA ILE A 58 4.21 -5.78 2.51
C ILE A 58 3.83 -5.94 1.04
N VAL A 59 3.96 -4.87 0.24
CA VAL A 59 3.68 -4.90 -1.21
C VAL A 59 4.54 -5.95 -1.89
N LYS A 60 5.84 -5.98 -1.61
CA LYS A 60 6.75 -6.99 -2.14
C LYS A 60 6.28 -8.40 -1.80
N ARG A 61 5.88 -8.66 -0.54
CA ARG A 61 5.41 -9.97 -0.11
C ARG A 61 4.11 -10.38 -0.81
N ILE A 62 3.14 -9.47 -0.96
CA ILE A 62 1.89 -9.75 -1.68
C ILE A 62 2.18 -10.08 -3.14
N VAL A 63 3.08 -9.33 -3.78
CA VAL A 63 3.43 -9.54 -5.19
C VAL A 63 4.19 -10.84 -5.40
N GLU A 64 5.02 -11.28 -4.45
CA GLU A 64 5.61 -12.62 -4.47
C GLU A 64 4.54 -13.71 -4.46
N LEU A 65 3.51 -13.56 -3.62
CA LEU A 65 2.39 -14.51 -3.56
C LEU A 65 1.56 -14.50 -4.86
N ILE A 66 1.30 -13.34 -5.45
CA ILE A 66 0.66 -13.22 -6.77
C ILE A 66 1.49 -13.92 -7.84
N LYS A 67 2.80 -13.66 -7.89
CA LYS A 67 3.72 -14.29 -8.87
C LYS A 67 3.80 -15.81 -8.71
N SER A 68 3.63 -16.33 -7.48
CA SER A 68 3.60 -17.76 -7.21
C SER A 68 2.27 -18.44 -7.53
N GLY A 69 1.20 -17.67 -7.76
CA GLY A 69 -0.16 -18.19 -7.97
C GLY A 69 -0.91 -18.53 -6.68
N GLU A 70 -0.34 -18.27 -5.50
CA GLU A 70 -1.03 -18.42 -4.21
C GLU A 70 -2.16 -17.39 -4.04
N ILE A 71 -2.03 -16.23 -4.68
CA ILE A 71 -3.09 -15.22 -4.80
C ILE A 71 -3.42 -15.07 -6.29
N ASP A 72 -4.60 -15.53 -6.67
CA ASP A 72 -5.14 -15.43 -8.03
C ASP A 72 -6.39 -14.54 -8.12
N SER A 73 -6.91 -14.07 -6.98
CA SER A 73 -8.07 -13.20 -6.88
C SER A 73 -7.71 -11.72 -6.73
N LEU A 74 -8.66 -10.85 -7.07
CA LEU A 74 -8.56 -9.41 -6.81
C LEU A 74 -8.72 -9.14 -5.30
N ILE A 75 -8.07 -8.07 -4.83
CA ILE A 75 -8.04 -7.61 -3.44
C ILE A 75 -8.75 -6.27 -3.35
N SER A 76 -9.80 -6.17 -2.53
CA SER A 76 -10.51 -4.92 -2.27
C SER A 76 -9.68 -3.97 -1.40
N GLY A 77 -10.02 -2.68 -1.43
CA GLY A 77 -9.44 -1.73 -0.47
C GLY A 77 -9.72 -2.10 1.00
N GLY A 78 -10.85 -2.73 1.29
CA GLY A 78 -11.18 -3.22 2.63
C GLY A 78 -10.24 -4.35 3.09
N GLU A 79 -9.98 -5.32 2.21
CA GLU A 79 -9.06 -6.43 2.48
C GLU A 79 -7.62 -5.95 2.60
N LEU A 80 -7.16 -5.07 1.70
CA LEU A 80 -5.83 -4.47 1.80
C LEU A 80 -5.65 -3.72 3.12
N LEU A 81 -6.66 -2.95 3.55
CA LEU A 81 -6.66 -2.26 4.83
C LEU A 81 -6.64 -3.26 6.01
N ALA A 82 -7.34 -4.38 5.90
CA ALA A 82 -7.33 -5.44 6.91
C ALA A 82 -5.96 -6.11 7.03
N ILE A 83 -5.25 -6.34 5.92
CA ILE A 83 -3.88 -6.86 5.90
C ILE A 83 -2.94 -5.89 6.63
N PHE A 84 -3.00 -4.59 6.34
CA PHE A 84 -2.18 -3.62 7.07
C PHE A 84 -2.47 -3.61 8.58
N ARG A 85 -3.76 -3.71 8.97
CA ARG A 85 -4.15 -3.75 10.38
C ARG A 85 -3.69 -5.03 11.08
N SER A 86 -3.70 -6.18 10.41
CA SER A 86 -3.28 -7.46 11.01
C SER A 86 -1.80 -7.47 11.39
N VAL A 87 -0.98 -6.69 10.69
CA VAL A 87 0.45 -6.48 11.00
C VAL A 87 0.71 -5.24 11.87
N GLY A 88 -0.33 -4.64 12.45
CA GLY A 88 -0.22 -3.51 13.38
C GLY A 88 -0.12 -2.13 12.72
N LEU A 89 -0.28 -2.01 11.40
CA LEU A 89 -0.26 -0.73 10.70
C LEU A 89 -1.66 -0.13 10.64
N ARG A 90 -1.88 0.89 11.47
CA ARG A 90 -3.15 1.60 11.52
C ARG A 90 -3.20 2.71 10.47
N ILE A 91 -3.45 2.33 9.21
CA ILE A 91 -3.64 3.28 8.10
C ILE A 91 -4.91 4.10 8.36
N ARG A 92 -4.76 5.43 8.41
CA ARG A 92 -5.89 6.35 8.46
C ARG A 92 -6.44 6.53 7.06
N VAL A 93 -7.73 6.23 6.90
CA VAL A 93 -8.50 6.42 5.66
C VAL A 93 -9.67 7.32 6.00
N ASP A 94 -9.78 8.45 5.32
CA ASP A 94 -10.91 9.35 5.51
C ASP A 94 -12.17 8.68 4.96
N THR A 95 -13.06 8.33 5.89
CA THR A 95 -14.30 7.60 5.58
C THR A 95 -15.46 8.40 6.11
N ASN A 96 -16.31 8.87 5.20
CA ASN A 96 -17.52 9.61 5.52
C ASN A 96 -18.72 8.87 4.95
N ILE A 97 -19.70 8.56 5.79
CA ILE A 97 -20.97 7.98 5.35
C ILE A 97 -21.95 9.14 5.14
N ARG A 98 -22.45 9.28 3.92
CA ARG A 98 -23.52 10.21 3.55
C ARG A 98 -24.78 9.43 3.25
N ILE A 99 -25.90 9.89 3.80
CA ILE A 99 -27.22 9.32 3.59
C ILE A 99 -28.03 10.32 2.78
N GLU A 100 -28.71 9.84 1.74
CA GLU A 100 -29.72 10.64 1.05
C GLU A 100 -31.01 10.66 1.87
N ASP A 101 -31.45 11.85 2.25
CA ASP A 101 -32.68 12.09 2.98
C ASP A 101 -33.44 13.23 2.31
N HIS A 102 -34.64 12.91 1.82
CA HIS A 102 -35.51 13.85 1.09
C HIS A 102 -34.77 14.68 0.00
N GLY A 103 -33.89 14.04 -0.77
CA GLY A 103 -33.14 14.66 -1.86
C GLY A 103 -31.93 15.50 -1.41
N LYS A 104 -31.55 15.46 -0.13
CA LYS A 104 -30.33 16.06 0.42
C LYS A 104 -29.41 14.99 0.98
N TYR A 105 -28.10 15.19 0.86
CA TYR A 105 -27.12 14.33 1.53
C TYR A 105 -26.81 14.88 2.92
N ILE A 106 -27.16 14.13 3.95
CA ILE A 106 -26.76 14.40 5.34
C ILE A 106 -25.72 13.37 5.79
N SER A 107 -24.93 13.69 6.81
CA SER A 107 -24.01 12.74 7.40
C SER A 107 -24.75 11.66 8.18
N PHE A 108 -24.17 10.46 8.26
CA PHE A 108 -24.71 9.40 9.11
C PHE A 108 -24.84 9.82 10.58
N GLY A 109 -23.90 10.63 11.07
CA GLY A 109 -23.96 11.18 12.43
C GLY A 109 -25.13 12.14 12.66
N GLU A 110 -25.52 12.95 11.66
CA GLU A 110 -26.73 13.77 11.72
C GLU A 110 -27.97 12.89 11.74
N LYS A 111 -28.05 11.88 10.86
CA LYS A 111 -29.20 10.97 10.83
C LYS A 111 -29.43 10.24 12.15
N LEU A 112 -28.37 9.80 12.82
CA LEU A 112 -28.49 9.13 14.12
C LEU A 112 -29.09 10.04 15.21
N LYS A 113 -28.84 11.35 15.16
CA LYS A 113 -29.38 12.29 16.14
C LYS A 113 -30.87 12.55 15.96
N GLU A 114 -31.42 12.39 14.77
CA GLU A 114 -32.86 12.55 14.52
C GLU A 114 -33.70 11.42 15.14
N GLY A 115 -33.08 10.25 15.38
CA GLY A 115 -33.74 9.08 15.95
C GLY A 115 -33.65 8.94 17.47
N ILE A 116 -33.06 9.92 18.17
CA ILE A 116 -32.92 10.00 19.64
C ILE A 116 -33.78 11.15 20.14
#